data_AF-A0A7N0VNI5-F1
#
_entry.id   AF-A0A7N0VNI5-F1
#
_cell.length_a   1.000
_cell.length_b   1.000
_cell.length_c   1.000
_cell.angle_alpha   90.00
_cell.angle_beta   90.00
_cell.angle_gamma   90.00
#
_symmetry.space_group_name_H-M   'P 1'
#
loop_
_entity.id
_entity.type
_entity.pdbx_description
1 polymer ?
#
loop_
_entity_poly.entity_id
_entity_poly.type
_entity_poly.pdbx_seq_one_letter_code
_entity_poly.pdbx_strand_id
1 'polypeptide(L)'
;MSYYVHQMSYYIHQIRKLEEERGREREKDSLVFDRAIHEGLQKARSDVFPRVEKAAVDQGTAAHQQKAAVDSAKPQELKGESPQRCKARMERQRRMDERAAMALAEKNMRDLMAQREQAERNRLADSLGADVKRWAAGKEGNLRALLSTLQYILGPESGWKAIPLTDVITPIAVKKAYRKATLYVHPDKVQQRGASIQQKFICEKIFDLLKDAWNKFNSE
;
A
#
# COMPACT_ATOMS: atom_id res chain seq x y z
N MET A 1 -22.83 -32.81 -27.78
CA MET A 1 -21.73 -31.81 -27.70
C MET A 1 -22.23 -30.37 -27.56
N SER A 2 -23.36 -29.98 -28.15
CA SER A 2 -23.87 -28.58 -28.05
C SER A 2 -24.19 -28.11 -26.61
N TYR A 3 -24.70 -28.99 -25.74
CA TYR A 3 -25.12 -28.64 -24.38
C TYR A 3 -23.97 -28.16 -23.48
N TYR A 4 -22.82 -28.84 -23.49
CA TYR A 4 -21.67 -28.47 -22.67
C TYR A 4 -21.02 -27.16 -23.11
N VAL A 5 -21.02 -26.87 -24.41
CA VAL A 5 -20.52 -25.59 -24.94
C VAL A 5 -21.42 -24.44 -24.51
N HIS A 6 -22.75 -24.61 -24.59
CA HIS A 6 -23.70 -23.61 -24.10
C HIS A 6 -23.63 -23.42 -22.58
N GLN A 7 -23.49 -24.51 -21.82
CA GLN A 7 -23.34 -24.48 -20.37
C GLN A 7 -22.06 -23.73 -19.96
N MET A 8 -20.94 -23.97 -20.65
CA MET A 8 -19.67 -23.30 -20.36
C MET A 8 -19.69 -21.81 -20.74
N SER A 9 -20.30 -21.45 -21.89
CA SER A 9 -20.49 -20.05 -22.28
C SER A 9 -21.37 -19.31 -21.28
N TYR A 10 -22.39 -19.96 -20.70
CA TYR A 10 -23.21 -19.40 -19.62
C TYR A 10 -22.39 -19.11 -18.36
N TYR A 11 -21.54 -20.05 -17.92
CA TYR A 11 -20.69 -19.85 -16.74
C TYR A 11 -19.63 -18.76 -16.97
N ILE A 12 -19.00 -18.71 -18.13
CA ILE A 12 -18.03 -17.66 -18.47
C ILE A 12 -18.72 -16.29 -18.48
N HIS A 13 -19.94 -16.21 -19.04
CA HIS A 13 -20.72 -14.97 -19.03
C HIS A 13 -21.12 -14.56 -17.60
N GLN A 14 -21.47 -15.51 -16.73
CA GLN A 14 -21.75 -15.22 -15.33
C GLN A 14 -20.50 -14.74 -14.57
N ILE A 15 -19.33 -15.36 -14.79
CA ILE A 15 -18.07 -14.93 -14.16
C ILE A 15 -17.72 -13.51 -14.58
N ARG A 16 -17.80 -13.21 -15.88
CA ARG A 16 -17.54 -11.86 -16.40
C ARG A 16 -18.49 -10.82 -15.80
N LYS A 17 -19.78 -11.16 -15.71
CA LYS A 17 -20.79 -10.29 -15.08
C LYS A 17 -20.51 -10.03 -13.60
N LEU A 18 -20.08 -11.06 -12.86
CA LEU A 18 -19.69 -10.94 -11.45
C LEU A 18 -18.42 -10.08 -11.28
N GLU A 19 -17.45 -10.19 -12.19
CA GLU A 19 -16.24 -9.36 -12.18
C GLU A 19 -16.54 -7.89 -12.50
N GLU A 20 -17.45 -7.63 -13.44
CA GLU A 20 -17.97 -6.29 -13.76
C GLU A 20 -18.76 -5.69 -12.59
N GLU A 21 -19.58 -6.49 -11.89
CA GLU A 21 -20.27 -6.08 -10.67
C GLU A 21 -19.30 -5.76 -9.53
N ARG A 22 -18.30 -6.62 -9.31
CA ARG A 22 -17.23 -6.35 -8.33
C ARG A 22 -16.38 -5.13 -8.72
N GLY A 23 -16.20 -4.88 -10.02
CA GLY A 23 -15.52 -3.68 -10.53
C GLY A 23 -16.31 -2.41 -10.21
N ARG A 24 -17.61 -2.42 -10.49
CA ARG A 24 -18.53 -1.32 -10.14
C ARG A 24 -18.64 -1.11 -8.63
N GLU A 25 -18.60 -2.17 -7.83
CA GLU A 25 -18.61 -2.03 -6.37
C GLU A 25 -17.34 -1.36 -5.85
N ARG A 26 -16.16 -1.72 -6.37
CA ARG A 26 -14.91 -1.02 -6.06
C ARG A 26 -14.92 0.45 -6.50
N GLU A 27 -15.54 0.74 -7.63
CA GLU A 27 -15.70 2.12 -8.12
C GLU A 27 -16.64 2.93 -7.22
N LYS A 28 -17.76 2.34 -6.78
CA LYS A 28 -18.63 2.96 -5.76
C LYS A 28 -17.89 3.19 -4.45
N ASP A 29 -17.13 2.20 -3.97
CA ASP A 29 -16.33 2.32 -2.75
C ASP A 29 -15.29 3.45 -2.88
N SER A 30 -14.68 3.60 -4.06
CA SER A 30 -13.78 4.73 -4.37
C SER A 30 -14.52 6.07 -4.31
N LEU A 31 -15.72 6.15 -4.89
CA LEU A 31 -16.53 7.37 -4.87
C LEU A 31 -17.02 7.74 -3.47
N VAL A 32 -17.37 6.75 -2.65
CA VAL A 32 -17.72 6.94 -1.23
C VAL A 32 -16.51 7.44 -0.45
N PHE A 33 -15.32 6.91 -0.74
CA PHE A 33 -14.07 7.39 -0.15
C PHE A 33 -13.77 8.84 -0.57
N ASP A 34 -13.84 9.16 -1.86
CA ASP A 34 -13.63 10.54 -2.37
C ASP A 34 -14.65 11.53 -1.80
N ARG A 35 -15.91 11.10 -1.66
CA ARG A 35 -16.95 11.88 -0.98
C ARG A 35 -16.61 12.12 0.49
N ALA A 36 -16.19 11.08 1.22
CA ALA A 36 -15.80 11.20 2.63
C ALA A 36 -14.58 12.12 2.81
N ILE A 37 -13.63 12.13 1.87
CA ILE A 37 -12.50 13.07 1.86
C ILE A 37 -13.01 14.50 1.64
N HIS A 38 -13.88 14.72 0.66
CA HIS A 38 -14.44 16.03 0.39
C HIS A 38 -15.29 16.57 1.55
N GLU A 39 -16.12 15.72 2.16
CA GLU A 39 -16.89 16.04 3.37
C GLU A 39 -16.00 16.30 4.58
N GLY A 40 -14.94 15.51 4.78
CA GLY A 40 -13.94 15.73 5.82
C GLY A 40 -13.21 17.07 5.67
N LEU A 41 -12.86 17.43 4.43
CA LEU A 41 -12.25 18.73 4.10
C LEU A 41 -13.24 19.89 4.32
N GLN A 42 -14.50 19.74 3.94
CA GLN A 42 -15.54 20.76 4.19
C GLN A 42 -15.87 20.90 5.68
N LYS A 43 -15.90 19.79 6.42
CA LYS A 43 -16.13 19.78 7.86
C LYS A 43 -14.97 20.41 8.61
N ALA A 44 -13.72 20.07 8.26
CA ALA A 44 -12.55 20.74 8.80
C ALA A 44 -12.57 22.26 8.49
N ARG A 45 -12.96 22.64 7.27
CA ARG A 45 -13.11 24.05 6.90
C ARG A 45 -14.20 24.75 7.72
N SER A 46 -15.34 24.11 7.97
CA SER A 46 -16.45 24.71 8.75
C SER A 46 -16.24 24.66 10.27
N ASP A 47 -15.48 23.70 10.81
CA ASP A 47 -15.15 23.61 12.24
C ASP A 47 -13.99 24.55 12.63
N VAL A 48 -13.06 24.82 11.70
CA VAL A 48 -11.92 25.72 11.94
C VAL A 48 -12.35 27.19 11.98
N PHE A 49 -13.34 27.61 11.20
CA PHE A 49 -13.73 29.03 11.13
C PHE A 49 -14.37 29.59 12.43
N PRO A 50 -15.34 28.93 13.10
CA PRO A 50 -15.93 29.41 14.35
C PRO A 50 -15.10 29.08 15.60
N ARG A 51 -14.20 28.09 15.55
CA ARG A 51 -13.33 27.73 16.69
C ARG A 51 -12.23 28.76 16.94
N VAL A 52 -11.77 29.44 15.89
CA VAL A 52 -10.81 30.55 15.99
C VAL A 52 -11.47 31.79 16.60
N GLU A 53 -12.78 31.98 16.39
CA GLU A 53 -13.56 33.10 16.94
C GLU A 53 -13.95 32.87 18.42
N LYS A 54 -14.36 31.64 18.79
CA LYS A 54 -14.70 31.30 20.18
C LYS A 54 -13.46 31.20 21.10
N ALA A 55 -12.32 30.72 20.58
CA ALA A 55 -11.06 30.70 21.32
C ALA A 55 -10.50 32.11 21.60
N ALA A 56 -10.87 33.12 20.80
CA ALA A 56 -10.52 34.51 21.05
C ALA A 56 -11.32 35.15 22.20
N VAL A 57 -12.52 34.62 22.52
CA VAL A 57 -13.39 35.11 23.60
C VAL A 57 -13.04 34.47 24.95
N ASP A 58 -12.75 33.16 24.98
CA ASP A 58 -12.45 32.44 26.24
C ASP A 58 -11.03 32.73 26.78
N GLN A 59 -10.10 33.20 25.95
CA GLN A 59 -8.77 33.65 26.39
C GLN A 59 -8.77 34.97 27.18
N GLY A 60 -9.91 35.69 27.22
CA GLY A 60 -10.04 36.96 27.96
C GLY A 60 -10.21 36.82 29.47
N THR A 61 -10.71 35.67 29.97
CA THR A 61 -11.15 35.54 31.38
C THR A 61 -10.20 34.71 32.26
N ALA A 62 -9.33 33.88 31.69
CA ALA A 62 -8.42 33.02 32.46
C ALA A 62 -7.03 33.63 32.76
N ALA A 63 -6.71 34.81 32.21
CA ALA A 63 -5.35 35.36 32.20
C ALA A 63 -4.96 36.26 33.40
N HIS A 64 -5.76 36.33 34.47
CA HIS A 64 -5.46 37.25 35.58
C HIS A 64 -4.61 36.68 36.74
N GLN A 65 -4.15 35.43 36.72
CA GLN A 65 -3.50 34.87 37.93
C GLN A 65 -2.07 34.35 37.85
N GLN A 66 -1.44 34.09 36.70
CA GLN A 66 -0.07 33.54 36.76
C GLN A 66 0.87 34.15 35.72
N LYS A 67 1.53 35.23 36.16
CA LYS A 67 2.77 35.78 35.62
C LYS A 67 3.93 34.91 36.13
N ALA A 68 4.78 34.41 35.22
CA ALA A 68 6.25 34.39 35.30
C ALA A 68 6.85 33.14 34.65
N ALA A 69 7.93 33.38 33.90
CA ALA A 69 8.85 32.44 33.27
C ALA A 69 8.50 31.96 31.84
N VAL A 70 9.43 32.29 30.94
CA VAL A 70 9.56 31.93 29.52
C VAL A 70 8.75 32.80 28.55
N ASP A 71 9.26 34.02 28.39
CA ASP A 71 9.07 34.85 27.22
C ASP A 71 9.71 34.17 25.99
N SER A 72 8.91 33.92 24.94
CA SER A 72 9.17 34.43 23.58
C SER A 72 8.44 33.57 22.53
N ALA A 73 7.22 34.00 22.19
CA ALA A 73 6.55 33.90 20.87
C ALA A 73 5.04 34.14 21.00
N LYS A 74 4.61 35.16 21.76
CA LYS A 74 3.32 35.80 21.49
C LYS A 74 3.54 36.81 20.37
N PRO A 75 2.65 36.90 19.35
CA PRO A 75 2.71 37.99 18.39
C PRO A 75 2.58 39.31 19.16
N GLN A 76 3.69 40.01 19.37
CA GLN A 76 3.65 41.37 19.86
C GLN A 76 2.86 42.19 18.85
N GLU A 77 1.71 42.71 19.25
CA GLU A 77 1.19 43.92 18.63
C GLU A 77 2.24 45.00 18.88
N LEU A 78 3.04 45.26 17.85
CA LEU A 78 4.00 46.35 17.88
C LEU A 78 3.18 47.65 17.97
N LYS A 79 3.21 48.27 19.14
CA LYS A 79 2.47 49.50 19.46
C LYS A 79 2.84 50.58 18.44
N GLY A 80 1.94 50.87 17.49
CA GLY A 80 2.16 51.83 16.38
C GLY A 80 2.14 51.23 14.96
N GLU A 81 1.82 49.95 14.77
CA GLU A 81 1.69 49.37 13.42
C GLU A 81 0.47 49.87 12.66
N SER A 82 0.64 50.22 11.37
CA SER A 82 -0.49 50.54 10.50
C SER A 82 -1.38 49.30 10.28
N PRO A 83 -2.70 49.47 10.09
CA PRO A 83 -3.62 48.36 9.84
C PRO A 83 -3.20 47.45 8.67
N GLN A 84 -2.50 48.01 7.68
CA GLN A 84 -1.96 47.26 6.54
C GLN A 84 -0.82 46.31 6.92
N ARG A 85 0.07 46.70 7.85
CA ARG A 85 1.17 45.85 8.32
C ARG A 85 0.67 44.70 9.20
N CYS A 86 -0.32 44.96 10.04
CA CYS A 86 -0.98 43.93 10.84
C CYS A 86 -1.70 42.89 9.96
N LYS A 87 -2.48 43.34 8.96
CA LYS A 87 -3.11 42.44 7.96
C LYS A 87 -2.10 41.60 7.19
N ALA A 88 -0.98 42.19 6.76
CA ALA A 88 0.08 41.48 6.06
C ALA A 88 0.82 40.45 6.95
N ARG A 89 0.91 40.68 8.27
CA ARG A 89 1.45 39.68 9.21
C ARG A 89 0.49 38.50 9.37
N MET A 90 -0.80 38.77 9.59
CA MET A 90 -1.83 37.74 9.74
C MET A 90 -1.98 36.87 8.49
N GLU A 91 -1.94 37.47 7.30
CA GLU A 91 -1.98 36.74 6.03
C GLU A 91 -0.76 35.83 5.82
N ARG A 92 0.44 36.27 6.25
CA ARG A 92 1.65 35.42 6.21
C ARG A 92 1.54 34.26 7.19
N GLN A 93 1.06 34.51 8.40
CA GLN A 93 0.84 33.45 9.39
C GLN A 93 -0.18 32.44 8.88
N ARG A 94 -1.32 32.90 8.33
CA ARG A 94 -2.33 32.03 7.73
C ARG A 94 -1.74 31.12 6.65
N ARG A 95 -0.91 31.66 5.75
CA ARG A 95 -0.25 30.86 4.71
C ARG A 95 0.74 29.84 5.27
N MET A 96 1.42 30.16 6.38
CA MET A 96 2.30 29.21 7.06
C MET A 96 1.49 28.10 7.72
N ASP A 97 0.41 28.45 8.42
CA ASP A 97 -0.47 27.49 9.10
C ASP A 97 -1.19 26.59 8.08
N GLU A 98 -1.66 27.13 6.95
CA GLU A 98 -2.25 26.38 5.85
C GLU A 98 -1.26 25.38 5.24
N ARG A 99 -0.01 25.80 4.99
CA ARG A 99 1.05 24.90 4.50
C ARG A 99 1.39 23.82 5.50
N ALA A 100 1.48 24.17 6.79
CA ALA A 100 1.74 23.21 7.86
C ALA A 100 0.59 22.20 7.99
N ALA A 101 -0.66 22.66 7.90
CA ALA A 101 -1.84 21.81 7.94
C ALA A 101 -1.92 20.87 6.73
N MET A 102 -1.65 21.37 5.51
CA MET A 102 -1.59 20.54 4.30
C MET A 102 -0.49 19.48 4.40
N ALA A 103 0.71 19.85 4.83
CA ALA A 103 1.82 18.91 5.00
C ALA A 103 1.50 17.84 6.05
N LEU A 104 0.84 18.22 7.15
CA LEU A 104 0.42 17.27 8.19
C LEU A 104 -0.68 16.32 7.67
N ALA A 105 -1.67 16.84 6.94
CA ALA A 105 -2.72 16.04 6.35
C ALA A 105 -2.18 15.04 5.32
N GLU A 106 -1.25 15.48 4.46
CA GLU A 106 -0.58 14.62 3.49
C GLU A 106 0.23 13.51 4.17
N LYS A 107 1.01 13.84 5.20
CA LYS A 107 1.75 12.84 5.98
C LYS A 107 0.79 11.82 6.62
N ASN A 108 -0.24 12.29 7.30
CA ASN A 108 -1.22 11.42 7.96
C ASN A 108 -1.93 10.51 6.96
N MET A 109 -2.24 11.01 5.75
CA MET A 109 -2.81 10.19 4.68
C MET A 109 -1.85 9.10 4.21
N ARG A 110 -0.57 9.43 3.97
CA ARG A 110 0.45 8.45 3.58
C ARG A 110 0.64 7.38 4.66
N ASP A 111 0.71 7.79 5.92
CA ASP A 111 0.87 6.90 7.06
C ASP A 111 -0.35 5.97 7.21
N LEU A 112 -1.57 6.49 7.03
CA LEU A 112 -2.80 5.70 7.08
C LEU A 112 -2.85 4.66 5.94
N MET A 113 -2.46 5.04 4.72
CA MET A 113 -2.38 4.11 3.59
C MET A 113 -1.36 2.99 3.86
N ALA A 114 -0.16 3.35 4.33
CA ALA A 114 0.88 2.37 4.66
C ALA A 114 0.45 1.42 5.78
N GLN A 115 -0.23 1.92 6.81
CA GLN A 115 -0.78 1.10 7.90
C GLN A 115 -1.84 0.12 7.40
N ARG A 116 -2.72 0.55 6.49
CA ARG A 116 -3.74 -0.34 5.88
C ARG A 116 -3.09 -1.45 5.07
N GLU A 117 -2.16 -1.12 4.18
CA GLU A 117 -1.42 -2.12 3.38
C GLU A 117 -0.69 -3.11 4.29
N GLN A 118 -0.04 -2.61 5.35
CA GLN A 118 0.66 -3.45 6.31
C GLN A 118 -0.29 -4.34 7.13
N ALA A 119 -1.45 -3.82 7.54
CA ALA A 119 -2.46 -4.58 8.27
C ALA A 119 -3.04 -5.71 7.42
N GLU A 120 -3.32 -5.46 6.14
CA GLU A 120 -3.74 -6.49 5.19
C GLU A 120 -2.65 -7.54 4.97
N ARG A 121 -1.40 -7.09 4.81
CA ARG A 121 -0.25 -7.99 4.71
C ARG A 121 -0.14 -8.90 5.93
N ASN A 122 -0.24 -8.34 7.14
CA ASN A 122 -0.14 -9.09 8.38
C ASN A 122 -1.28 -10.10 8.53
N ARG A 123 -2.52 -9.73 8.17
CA ARG A 123 -3.68 -10.64 8.19
C ARG A 123 -3.47 -11.87 7.31
N LEU A 124 -2.81 -11.69 6.17
CA LEU A 124 -2.61 -12.75 5.18
C LEU A 124 -1.27 -13.48 5.36
N ALA A 125 -0.31 -12.89 6.08
CA ALA A 125 1.04 -13.40 6.22
C ALA A 125 1.09 -14.82 6.78
N ASP A 126 0.25 -15.16 7.76
CA ASP A 126 0.25 -16.50 8.35
C ASP A 126 -0.24 -17.56 7.37
N SER A 127 -1.37 -17.31 6.69
CA SER A 127 -1.93 -18.23 5.69
C SER A 127 -0.99 -18.39 4.49
N LEU A 128 -0.56 -17.27 3.90
CA LEU A 128 0.34 -17.28 2.74
C LEU A 128 1.71 -17.86 3.10
N GLY A 129 2.21 -17.56 4.30
CA GLY A 129 3.43 -18.13 4.83
C GLY A 129 3.32 -19.65 5.00
N ALA A 130 2.20 -20.14 5.53
CA ALA A 130 1.93 -21.58 5.63
C ALA A 130 1.85 -22.24 4.25
N ASP A 131 1.25 -21.58 3.26
CA ASP A 131 1.17 -22.08 1.89
C ASP A 131 2.55 -22.19 1.23
N VAL A 132 3.39 -21.16 1.36
CA VAL A 132 4.76 -21.18 0.84
C VAL A 132 5.59 -22.23 1.56
N LYS A 133 5.48 -22.35 2.89
CA LYS A 133 6.19 -23.38 3.67
C LYS A 133 5.76 -24.78 3.26
N ARG A 134 4.46 -25.04 3.15
CA ARG A 134 3.92 -26.33 2.71
C ARG A 134 4.38 -26.68 1.29
N TRP A 135 4.43 -25.69 0.41
CA TRP A 135 4.99 -25.88 -0.92
C TRP A 135 6.48 -26.20 -0.83
N ALA A 136 7.28 -25.44 -0.09
CA ALA A 136 8.74 -25.63 -0.03
C ALA A 136 9.16 -26.92 0.71
N ALA A 137 8.33 -27.40 1.65
CA ALA A 137 8.61 -28.56 2.49
C ALA A 137 9.11 -29.77 1.68
N GLY A 138 10.23 -30.34 2.13
CA GLY A 138 10.89 -31.50 1.49
C GLY A 138 11.67 -31.20 0.21
N LYS A 139 11.61 -29.96 -0.32
CA LYS A 139 12.42 -29.50 -1.47
C LYS A 139 13.19 -28.20 -1.21
N GLU A 140 13.26 -27.77 0.04
CA GLU A 140 14.04 -26.61 0.46
C GLU A 140 15.53 -26.83 0.15
N GLY A 141 16.14 -25.89 -0.57
CA GLY A 141 17.53 -26.01 -1.01
C GLY A 141 17.74 -26.85 -2.28
N ASN A 142 16.76 -27.64 -2.74
CA ASN A 142 16.84 -28.33 -4.02
C ASN A 142 16.31 -27.43 -5.15
N LEU A 143 17.24 -26.74 -5.82
CA LEU A 143 16.89 -25.78 -6.86
C LEU A 143 16.07 -26.39 -8.01
N ARG A 144 16.38 -27.63 -8.43
CA ARG A 144 15.67 -28.31 -9.52
C ARG A 144 14.21 -28.60 -9.16
N ALA A 145 13.98 -29.08 -7.94
CA ALA A 145 12.65 -29.36 -7.42
C ALA A 145 11.81 -28.09 -7.25
N LEU A 146 12.40 -27.00 -6.78
CA LEU A 146 11.73 -25.71 -6.65
C LEU A 146 11.32 -25.14 -8.01
N LEU A 147 12.24 -25.12 -8.99
CA LEU A 147 11.96 -24.60 -10.33
C LEU A 147 10.89 -25.38 -11.09
N SER A 148 10.87 -26.71 -10.93
CA SER A 148 9.92 -27.60 -11.62
C SER A 148 8.50 -27.58 -11.05
N THR A 149 8.32 -27.01 -9.85
CA THR A 149 7.04 -26.95 -9.13
C THR A 149 6.57 -25.53 -8.84
N LEU A 150 7.23 -24.52 -9.42
CA LEU A 150 6.98 -23.10 -9.18
C LEU A 150 5.58 -22.65 -9.66
N GLN A 151 5.01 -23.33 -10.66
CA GLN A 151 3.66 -23.08 -11.20
C GLN A 151 2.55 -23.23 -10.15
N TYR A 152 2.72 -24.10 -9.16
CA TYR A 152 1.68 -24.38 -8.17
C TYR A 152 1.52 -23.26 -7.14
N ILE A 153 2.56 -22.46 -6.94
CA ILE A 153 2.55 -21.39 -5.93
C ILE A 153 2.42 -19.99 -6.56
N LEU A 154 2.90 -19.79 -7.78
CA LEU A 154 2.77 -18.51 -8.49
C LEU A 154 1.41 -18.32 -9.18
N GLY A 155 0.70 -19.41 -9.45
CA GLY A 155 -0.60 -19.39 -10.13
C GLY A 155 -0.53 -18.95 -11.61
N PRO A 156 -1.67 -18.99 -12.32
CA PRO A 156 -1.75 -18.69 -13.75
C PRO A 156 -1.43 -17.23 -14.08
N GLU A 157 -1.78 -16.29 -13.19
CA GLU A 157 -1.57 -14.85 -13.36
C GLU A 157 -0.09 -14.45 -13.47
N SER A 158 0.82 -15.30 -12.97
CA SER A 158 2.26 -15.03 -13.07
C SER A 158 2.79 -15.10 -14.49
N GLY A 159 2.13 -15.83 -15.40
CA GLY A 159 2.65 -16.16 -16.72
C GLY A 159 3.84 -17.14 -16.68
N TRP A 160 4.08 -17.79 -15.54
CA TRP A 160 5.10 -18.82 -15.41
C TRP A 160 4.69 -20.09 -16.16
N LYS A 161 5.58 -20.60 -17.02
CA LYS A 161 5.39 -21.88 -17.69
C LYS A 161 6.07 -22.97 -16.88
N ALA A 162 5.32 -24.01 -16.55
CA ALA A 162 5.85 -25.19 -15.86
C ALA A 162 7.05 -25.76 -16.63
N ILE A 163 8.10 -26.13 -15.90
CA ILE A 163 9.30 -26.72 -16.47
C ILE A 163 9.42 -28.14 -15.91
N PRO A 164 9.30 -29.19 -16.74
CA PRO A 164 9.41 -30.56 -16.24
C PRO A 164 10.84 -30.82 -15.75
N LEU A 165 10.99 -31.76 -14.82
CA LEU A 165 12.31 -32.09 -14.24
C LEU A 165 13.30 -32.57 -15.32
N THR A 166 12.80 -33.18 -16.39
CA THR A 166 13.57 -33.60 -17.58
C THR A 166 14.31 -32.44 -18.24
N ASP A 167 13.76 -31.23 -18.17
CA ASP A 167 14.31 -30.04 -18.82
C ASP A 167 15.31 -29.29 -17.92
N VAL A 168 15.44 -29.68 -16.64
CA VAL A 168 16.34 -29.07 -15.65
C VAL A 168 17.31 -30.10 -15.05
N ILE A 169 17.74 -31.07 -15.86
CA ILE A 169 18.77 -32.04 -15.47
C ILE A 169 20.15 -31.38 -15.48
N THR A 170 20.52 -30.75 -16.60
CA THR A 170 21.87 -30.19 -16.80
C THR A 170 22.05 -28.87 -16.04
N PRO A 171 23.27 -28.59 -15.52
CA PRO A 171 23.52 -27.34 -14.81
C PRO A 171 23.16 -26.10 -15.63
N ILE A 172 23.47 -26.10 -16.93
CA ILE A 172 23.18 -24.99 -17.83
C ILE A 172 21.67 -24.70 -17.88
N ALA A 173 20.85 -25.75 -17.98
CA ALA A 173 19.40 -25.61 -18.01
C ALA A 173 18.84 -25.10 -16.67
N VAL A 174 19.38 -25.59 -15.55
CA VAL A 174 19.04 -25.08 -14.20
C VAL A 174 19.36 -23.59 -14.08
N LYS A 175 20.56 -23.15 -14.50
CA LYS A 175 20.95 -21.73 -14.49
C LYS A 175 20.02 -20.87 -15.35
N LYS A 176 19.61 -21.35 -16.52
CA LYS A 176 18.66 -20.65 -17.40
C LYS A 176 17.28 -20.55 -16.76
N ALA A 177 16.77 -21.64 -16.20
CA ALA A 177 15.47 -21.67 -15.52
C ALA A 177 15.46 -20.78 -14.27
N TYR A 178 16.52 -20.78 -13.46
CA TYR A 178 16.67 -19.91 -12.30
C TYR A 178 16.65 -18.42 -12.69
N ARG A 179 17.48 -18.02 -13.67
CA ARG A 179 17.49 -16.64 -14.19
C ARG A 179 16.11 -16.21 -14.70
N LYS A 180 15.38 -17.13 -15.33
CA LYS A 180 14.00 -16.87 -15.74
C LYS A 180 13.11 -16.69 -14.50
N ALA A 181 13.14 -17.61 -13.55
CA ALA A 181 12.30 -17.57 -12.34
C ALA A 181 12.48 -16.27 -11.56
N THR A 182 13.72 -15.81 -11.37
CA THR A 182 13.99 -14.56 -10.63
C THR A 182 13.32 -13.36 -11.30
N LEU A 183 13.24 -13.27 -12.63
CA LEU A 183 12.52 -12.19 -13.31
C LEU A 183 11.01 -12.16 -13.06
N TYR A 184 10.41 -13.30 -12.72
CA TYR A 184 8.98 -13.39 -12.42
C TYR A 184 8.68 -13.07 -10.96
N VAL A 185 9.57 -13.44 -10.04
CA VAL A 185 9.35 -13.29 -8.59
C VAL A 185 10.11 -12.10 -7.99
N HIS A 186 10.90 -11.37 -8.79
CA HIS A 186 11.63 -10.21 -8.30
C HIS A 186 10.68 -9.12 -7.81
N PRO A 187 10.87 -8.56 -6.61
CA PRO A 187 9.95 -7.59 -6.00
C PRO A 187 9.70 -6.36 -6.89
N ASP A 188 10.73 -5.82 -7.54
CA ASP A 188 10.59 -4.71 -8.51
C ASP A 188 9.69 -5.07 -9.70
N LYS A 189 9.83 -6.28 -10.27
CA LYS A 189 9.02 -6.70 -11.43
C LYS A 189 7.59 -7.02 -11.04
N VAL A 190 7.40 -7.60 -9.86
CA VAL A 190 6.07 -7.86 -9.29
C VAL A 190 5.35 -6.55 -8.97
N GLN A 191 6.07 -5.56 -8.45
CA GLN A 191 5.54 -4.20 -8.21
C GLN A 191 5.16 -3.51 -9.52
N GLN A 192 6.01 -3.56 -10.56
CA GLN A 192 5.73 -2.97 -11.89
C GLN A 192 4.50 -3.57 -12.57
N ARG A 193 4.18 -4.85 -12.31
CA ARG A 193 3.00 -5.53 -12.84
C ARG A 193 1.70 -5.19 -12.08
N GLY A 194 1.77 -4.38 -11.02
CA GLY A 194 0.60 -4.05 -10.20
C GLY A 194 0.06 -5.26 -9.42
N ALA A 195 0.94 -6.18 -9.00
CA ALA A 195 0.52 -7.39 -8.30
C ALA A 195 -0.12 -7.08 -6.93
N SER A 196 -1.04 -7.96 -6.50
CA SER A 196 -1.69 -7.85 -5.20
C SER A 196 -0.70 -7.97 -4.03
N ILE A 197 -1.07 -7.45 -2.85
CA ILE A 197 -0.27 -7.59 -1.62
C ILE A 197 0.08 -9.05 -1.35
N GLN A 198 -0.85 -9.97 -1.62
CA GLN A 198 -0.65 -11.41 -1.49
C GLN A 198 0.47 -11.90 -2.40
N GLN A 199 0.43 -11.53 -3.67
CA GLN A 199 1.41 -11.99 -4.66
C GLN A 199 2.78 -11.37 -4.42
N LYS A 200 2.85 -10.11 -3.97
CA LYS A 200 4.11 -9.50 -3.49
C LYS A 200 4.72 -10.34 -2.36
N PHE A 201 3.92 -10.72 -1.35
CA PHE A 201 4.39 -11.53 -0.23
C PHE A 201 4.87 -12.91 -0.66
N ILE A 202 4.08 -13.63 -1.48
CA ILE A 202 4.45 -14.96 -1.98
C ILE A 202 5.75 -14.89 -2.80
N CYS A 203 5.84 -13.95 -3.74
CA CYS A 203 7.02 -13.79 -4.60
C CYS A 203 8.27 -13.45 -3.79
N GLU A 204 8.16 -12.59 -2.76
CA GLU A 204 9.28 -12.29 -1.85
C GLU A 204 9.80 -13.55 -1.16
N LYS A 205 8.91 -14.37 -0.57
CA LYS A 205 9.32 -15.61 0.10
C LYS A 205 9.92 -16.64 -0.86
N ILE A 206 9.36 -16.76 -2.06
CA ILE A 206 9.90 -17.64 -3.10
C ILE A 206 11.27 -17.16 -3.57
N PHE A 207 11.47 -15.85 -3.72
CA PHE A 207 12.75 -15.29 -4.14
C PHE A 207 13.87 -15.68 -3.17
N ASP A 208 13.62 -15.56 -1.86
CA ASP A 208 14.58 -15.97 -0.83
C ASP A 208 14.89 -17.48 -0.91
N LEU A 209 13.86 -18.33 -1.02
CA LEU A 209 14.03 -19.79 -1.15
C LEU A 209 14.84 -20.18 -2.40
N LEU A 210 14.57 -19.53 -3.54
CA LEU A 210 15.29 -19.76 -4.78
C LEU A 210 16.75 -19.30 -4.68
N LYS A 211 17.00 -18.17 -4.01
CA LYS A 211 18.35 -17.65 -3.77
C LYS A 211 19.16 -18.60 -2.88
N ASP A 212 18.56 -19.11 -1.81
CA ASP A 212 19.22 -20.07 -0.92
C ASP A 212 19.54 -21.39 -1.63
N ALA A 213 18.60 -21.91 -2.41
CA ALA A 213 18.81 -23.11 -3.23
C ALA A 213 19.86 -22.89 -4.33
N TRP A 214 19.92 -21.69 -4.91
CA TRP A 214 20.96 -21.31 -5.88
C TRP A 214 22.34 -21.26 -5.25
N ASN A 215 22.47 -20.75 -4.03
CA ASN A 215 23.74 -20.73 -3.32
C ASN A 215 24.24 -22.16 -3.08
N LYS A 216 23.37 -23.04 -2.57
CA LYS A 216 23.69 -24.47 -2.39
C LYS A 216 24.10 -25.15 -3.70
N PHE A 217 23.33 -24.92 -4.77
CA PHE A 217 23.61 -25.49 -6.09
C PHE A 217 24.96 -25.05 -6.70
N ASN A 218 25.49 -23.88 -6.34
CA ASN A 218 26.83 -23.46 -6.78
C ASN A 218 27.95 -23.85 -5.80
N SER A 219 27.59 -24.27 -4.59
CA SER A 219 28.53 -24.80 -3.60
C SER A 219 28.71 -26.32 -3.72
N GLU A 220 27.79 -27.01 -4.38
CA GLU A 220 27.91 -28.39 -4.87
C GLU A 220 28.74 -28.46 -6.16
#